data_AF-A0A831LMH0-F1
#
_entry.id   AF-A0A831LMH0-F1
#
_cell.length_a   1.000
_cell.length_b   1.000
_cell.length_c   1.000
_cell.angle_alpha   90.00
_cell.angle_beta   90.00
_cell.angle_gamma   90.00
#
_symmetry.space_group_name_H-M   'P 1'
#
loop_
_entity.id
_entity.type
_entity.pdbx_description
1 polymer ?
#
loop_
_entity_poly.entity_id
_entity_poly.type
_entity_poly.pdbx_seq_one_letter_code
_entity_poly.pdbx_strand_id
1 'polypeptide(L)' 'SYIDQVLVQMYMKHRMRAFQAFFHVNPDYAYWYGWNEMTKDLGEIKELARSMRAAHE' A
#
# COMPACT_ATOMS: atom_id res chain seq x y z
N SER A 1 -6.89 -0.65 -13.98
CA SER A 1 -5.97 -1.80 -14.12
C SER A 1 -5.80 -2.48 -12.76
N TYR A 2 -5.12 -3.64 -12.66
CA TYR A 2 -4.87 -4.26 -11.35
C TYR A 2 -3.94 -3.38 -10.48
N ILE A 3 -2.91 -2.77 -11.07
CA ILE A 3 -2.01 -1.84 -10.37
C ILE A 3 -2.76 -0.64 -9.76
N ASP A 4 -3.83 -0.14 -10.40
CA ASP A 4 -4.67 0.92 -9.81
C ASP A 4 -5.45 0.44 -8.59
N GLN A 5 -5.91 -0.83 -8.57
CA GLN A 5 -6.63 -1.39 -7.43
C GLN A 5 -5.71 -1.51 -6.21
N VAL A 6 -4.46 -1.93 -6.42
CA VAL A 6 -3.43 -1.98 -5.37
C VAL A 6 -3.15 -0.57 -4.83
N LEU A 7 -3.02 0.43 -5.70
CA LEU A 7 -2.85 1.83 -5.29
C LEU A 7 -4.03 2.36 -4.47
N VAL A 8 -5.27 2.07 -4.89
CA VAL A 8 -6.47 2.46 -4.15
C VAL A 8 -6.51 1.78 -2.79
N GLN A 9 -6.17 0.50 -2.68
CA GLN A 9 -6.08 -0.21 -1.41
C GLN A 9 -5.01 0.41 -0.49
N MET A 10 -3.81 0.63 -1.01
CA MET A 10 -2.71 1.27 -0.28
C MET A 10 -3.15 2.61 0.32
N TYR A 11 -3.78 3.46 -0.48
CA TYR A 11 -4.12 4.83 -0.07
C TYR A 11 -5.40 4.92 0.76
N MET A 12 -6.46 4.20 0.39
CA MET A 12 -7.77 4.33 1.05
C MET A 12 -7.88 3.45 2.29
N LYS A 13 -7.15 2.34 2.35
CA LYS A 13 -7.22 1.40 3.48
C LYS A 13 -5.99 1.51 4.37
N HIS A 14 -4.80 1.21 3.85
CA HIS A 14 -3.61 1.07 4.69
C HIS A 14 -3.09 2.41 5.22
N ARG A 15 -3.06 3.45 4.39
CA ARG A 15 -2.75 4.82 4.85
C ARG A 15 -3.75 5.32 5.90
N MET A 16 -5.05 5.04 5.70
CA MET A 16 -6.08 5.43 6.67
C MET A 16 -5.97 4.69 8.00
N ARG A 17 -5.58 3.40 7.98
CA ARG A 17 -5.26 2.65 9.20
C ARG A 17 -4.09 3.25 9.95
N ALA A 18 -3.00 3.60 9.27
CA ALA A 18 -1.86 4.27 9.90
C ALA A 18 -2.29 5.60 10.54
N PHE A 19 -3.02 6.44 9.79
CA PHE A 19 -3.51 7.74 10.27
C PHE A 19 -4.41 7.60 11.49
N GLN A 20 -5.44 6.75 11.42
CA GLN A 20 -6.37 6.56 12.53
C GLN A 20 -5.68 5.94 13.75
N ALA A 21 -4.77 4.99 13.56
CA ALA A 21 -4.10 4.34 14.67
C ALA A 21 -3.14 5.28 15.41
N PHE A 22 -2.41 6.15 14.70
CA PHE A 22 -1.63 7.20 15.35
C PHE A 22 -2.52 8.20 16.09
N PHE A 23 -3.68 8.57 15.52
CA PHE A 23 -4.65 9.43 16.20
C PHE A 23 -5.20 8.81 17.49
N HIS A 24 -5.33 7.48 17.55
CA HIS A 24 -5.79 6.74 18.72
C HIS A 24 -4.65 6.13 19.56
N VAL A 25 -3.40 6.56 19.35
CA VAL A 25 -2.22 6.10 20.12
C VAL A 25 -2.07 4.58 20.14
N ASN A 26 -2.32 3.92 19.01
CA ASN A 26 -2.12 2.48 18.82
C ASN A 26 -0.93 2.21 17.88
N PRO A 27 0.32 2.20 18.41
CA PRO A 27 1.52 2.10 17.58
C PRO A 27 1.68 0.75 16.87
N ASP A 28 1.28 -0.35 17.51
CA ASP A 28 1.35 -1.69 16.92
C ASP A 28 0.42 -1.78 15.71
N TYR A 29 -0.82 -1.27 15.85
CA TYR A 29 -1.77 -1.27 14.74
C TYR A 29 -1.33 -0.34 13.61
N ALA A 30 -0.79 0.85 13.95
CA ALA A 30 -0.28 1.80 12.96
C ALA A 30 0.86 1.20 12.14
N TYR A 31 1.75 0.45 12.79
CA TYR A 31 2.87 -0.21 12.15
C TYR A 31 2.41 -1.40 11.30
N TRP A 32 1.80 -2.42 11.91
CA TRP A 32 1.54 -3.68 11.22
C TRP A 32 0.45 -3.59 10.16
N TYR A 33 -0.63 -2.86 10.44
CA TYR A 33 -1.80 -2.81 9.56
C TYR A 33 -1.88 -1.54 8.72
N GLY A 34 -0.97 -0.59 8.96
CA GLY A 34 -0.82 0.63 8.19
C GLY A 34 0.50 0.64 7.40
N TRP A 35 1.60 0.97 8.06
CA TRP A 35 2.91 1.16 7.42
C TRP A 35 3.44 -0.09 6.70
N ASN A 36 3.42 -1.24 7.35
CA ASN A 36 3.94 -2.48 6.78
C ASN A 36 3.15 -2.90 5.54
N GLU A 37 1.81 -2.81 5.60
CA GLU A 37 0.95 -3.11 4.45
C GLU A 37 1.17 -2.13 3.28
N MET A 38 1.30 -0.82 3.54
CA MET A 38 1.66 0.14 2.48
C MET A 38 3.03 -0.17 1.84
N THR A 39 3.99 -0.64 2.63
CA THR A 39 5.33 -1.02 2.12
C THR A 39 5.23 -2.23 1.20
N LYS A 40 4.38 -3.21 1.53
CA LYS A 40 4.08 -4.37 0.67
C LYS A 40 3.39 -3.93 -0.62
N ASP A 41 2.33 -3.12 -0.53
CA ASP A 41 1.61 -2.62 -1.71
C ASP A 41 2.56 -1.86 -2.66
N LEU A 42 3.48 -1.04 -2.13
CA LEU A 42 4.47 -0.33 -2.93
C LEU A 42 5.40 -1.30 -3.67
N GLY A 43 5.79 -2.40 -3.03
CA GLY A 43 6.57 -3.47 -3.66
C GLY A 43 5.83 -4.11 -4.84
N GLU A 44 4.55 -4.42 -4.64
CA GLU A 44 3.68 -4.99 -5.67
C GLU A 44 3.47 -4.02 -6.84
N ILE A 45 3.16 -2.75 -6.56
CA ILE A 45 3.02 -1.70 -7.60
C ILE A 45 4.29 -1.59 -8.44
N LYS A 46 5.47 -1.61 -7.81
CA LYS A 46 6.75 -1.54 -8.53
C LYS A 46 6.97 -2.76 -9.43
N GLU A 47 6.61 -3.95 -8.97
CA GLU A 47 6.71 -5.17 -9.77
C GLU A 47 5.74 -5.16 -10.95
N LEU A 48 4.47 -4.83 -10.72
CA LEU A 48 3.47 -4.68 -11.77
C LEU A 48 3.91 -3.65 -12.82
N ALA A 49 4.43 -2.50 -12.37
CA ALA A 49 4.92 -1.47 -13.26
C ALA A 49 6.15 -1.90 -14.07
N ARG A 50 7.03 -2.76 -13.52
CA ARG A 50 8.13 -3.36 -14.30
C ARG A 50 7.59 -4.28 -15.38
N SER A 51 6.71 -5.21 -15.02
CA SER A 51 6.13 -6.19 -15.95
C SER A 51 5.33 -5.53 -17.08
N MET A 52 4.55 -4.49 -16.76
CA MET A 52 3.80 -3.74 -17.78
C MET A 52 4.72 -3.03 -18.78
N ARG A 53 5.85 -2.49 -18.34
CA ARG A 53 6.84 -1.86 -19.23
C ARG A 53 7.55 -2.89 -20.10
N ALA A 54 7.94 -4.03 -19.52
CA ALA A 54 8.58 -5.12 -20.24
C ALA A 54 7.66 -5.77 -21.29
N ALA A 55 6.35 -5.84 -21.02
CA ALA A 55 5.37 -6.41 -21.94
C ALA A 55 4.89 -5.42 -23.03
N HIS A 56 5.27 -4.15 -22.95
CA HIS A 56 4.95 -3.13 -23.94
C HIS A 56 6.05 -2.99 -25.02
N GLU A 57 7.22 -3.61 -24.81
CA GLU A 57 8.25 -3.81 -25.84
C GLU A 57 7.88 -4.98 -26.77
#